data_AF-A0A1Z5HQF9-F1
#
_entry.id   AF-A0A1Z5HQF9-F1
#
_cell.length_a   1.000
_cell.length_b   1.000
_cell.length_c   1.000
_cell.angle_alpha   90.00
_cell.angle_beta   90.00
_cell.angle_gamma   90.00
#
_symmetry.space_group_name_H-M   'P 1'
#
loop_
_entity.id
_entity.type
_entity.pdbx_description
1 polymer ?
#
loop_
_entity_poly.entity_id
_entity_poly.type
_entity_poly.pdbx_seq_one_letter_code
_entity_poly.pdbx_strand_id
1 'polypeptide(L)'
;MARLGELLKAAREKKGLSLREAEEATKIRLQYLAALENEAYDQLPGRVYVIGFLRSYARFLGLDADKIVQEFKDQNPEPYQMEAELPSEKSKNFPLIPAAVGIVIVLVIIFSLAIALSRPSSPENPNTTVQDRQLEGREQVSRPQETDGVSLLPPLEGRQEEAGEEQETAKGVNVSVLVKEDRCWLDVKIDGRRDFRGILEAGESMEFEGEQYITIVFGNAGVVEVVYNGEKLDKLGRKKQRVVKHFGAQD
;
A
#
# COMPACT_ATOMS: atom_id res chain seq x y z
N MET A 1 -40.10 20.19 1.46
CA MET A 1 -38.86 20.98 1.59
C MET A 1 -38.37 21.30 0.18
N ALA A 2 -37.85 22.50 -0.07
CA ALA A 2 -37.29 22.83 -1.37
C ALA A 2 -36.03 21.99 -1.62
N ARG A 3 -35.81 21.56 -2.87
CA ARG A 3 -34.60 20.81 -3.22
C ARG A 3 -33.35 21.68 -3.06
N LEU A 4 -32.21 21.08 -2.73
CA LEU A 4 -30.96 21.81 -2.47
C LEU A 4 -30.52 22.61 -3.71
N GLY A 5 -30.62 22.01 -4.88
CA GLY A 5 -30.32 22.67 -6.16
C GLY A 5 -31.22 23.87 -6.44
N GLU A 6 -32.53 23.74 -6.17
CA GLU A 6 -33.50 24.84 -6.31
C GLU A 6 -33.18 26.01 -5.36
N LEU A 7 -32.76 25.70 -4.13
CA LEU A 7 -32.34 26.72 -3.16
C LEU A 7 -31.12 27.50 -3.66
N LEU A 8 -30.11 26.82 -4.19
CA LEU A 8 -28.91 27.45 -4.76
C LEU A 8 -29.27 28.34 -5.95
N LYS A 9 -30.10 27.81 -6.87
CA LYS A 9 -30.58 28.54 -8.05
C LYS A 9 -31.36 29.80 -7.66
N ALA A 10 -32.32 29.66 -6.74
CA ALA A 10 -33.13 30.78 -6.27
C ALA A 10 -32.25 31.86 -5.59
N ALA A 11 -31.24 31.46 -4.81
CA ALA A 11 -30.31 32.40 -4.18
C ALA A 11 -29.45 33.14 -5.21
N ARG A 12 -28.98 32.46 -6.28
CA ARG A 12 -28.27 33.09 -7.39
C ARG A 12 -29.18 34.10 -8.12
N GLU A 13 -30.37 33.66 -8.51
CA GLU A 13 -31.31 34.48 -9.29
C GLU A 13 -31.82 35.69 -8.49
N LYS A 14 -32.02 35.54 -7.17
CA LYS A 14 -32.36 36.66 -6.28
C LYS A 14 -31.28 37.74 -6.23
N LYS A 15 -30.01 37.37 -6.46
CA LYS A 15 -28.90 38.32 -6.59
C LYS A 15 -28.73 38.88 -8.01
N GLY A 16 -29.54 38.44 -8.98
CA GLY A 16 -29.43 38.84 -10.38
C GLY A 16 -28.17 38.31 -11.08
N LEU A 17 -27.55 37.25 -10.54
CA LEU A 17 -26.29 36.72 -11.06
C LEU A 17 -26.53 35.65 -12.13
N SER A 18 -25.74 35.70 -13.20
CA SER A 18 -25.63 34.62 -14.17
C SER A 18 -24.69 33.51 -13.68
N LEU A 19 -24.80 32.32 -14.28
CA LEU A 19 -23.84 31.24 -14.01
C LEU A 19 -22.41 31.58 -14.46
N ARG A 20 -22.24 32.44 -15.49
CA ARG A 20 -20.92 32.89 -15.95
C ARG A 20 -20.24 33.77 -14.90
N GLU A 21 -20.96 34.73 -14.33
CA GLU A 21 -20.43 35.58 -13.25
C GLU A 21 -20.10 34.74 -12.00
N ALA A 22 -20.92 33.74 -11.70
CA ALA A 22 -20.64 32.80 -10.62
C ALA A 22 -19.39 31.95 -10.90
N GLU A 23 -19.17 31.50 -12.14
CA GLU A 23 -17.96 30.79 -12.56
C GLU A 23 -16.72 31.67 -12.39
N GLU A 24 -16.77 32.93 -12.83
CA GLU A 24 -15.66 33.86 -12.72
C GLU A 24 -15.29 34.13 -11.26
N ALA A 25 -16.28 34.28 -10.37
CA ALA A 25 -16.06 34.57 -8.96
C ALA A 25 -15.59 33.35 -8.17
N THR A 26 -16.19 32.17 -8.40
CA THR A 26 -15.92 30.97 -7.61
C THR A 26 -14.81 30.09 -8.18
N LYS A 27 -14.42 30.32 -9.44
CA LYS A 27 -13.51 29.48 -10.23
C LYS A 27 -14.01 28.04 -10.43
N ILE A 28 -15.33 27.84 -10.28
CA ILE A 28 -16.00 26.56 -10.57
C ILE A 28 -16.59 26.65 -11.96
N ARG A 29 -16.31 25.67 -12.82
CA ARG A 29 -16.79 25.68 -14.20
C ARG A 29 -18.32 25.82 -14.26
N LEU A 30 -18.83 26.59 -15.22
CA LEU A 30 -20.25 26.86 -15.40
C LEU A 30 -21.09 25.59 -15.46
N GLN A 31 -20.61 24.57 -16.19
CA GLN A 31 -21.29 23.28 -16.29
C GLN A 31 -21.45 22.59 -14.93
N TYR A 32 -20.51 22.77 -14.00
CA TYR A 32 -20.60 22.18 -12.66
C TYR A 32 -21.54 22.98 -11.76
N LEU A 33 -21.55 24.31 -11.87
CA LEU A 33 -22.54 25.14 -11.17
C LEU A 33 -23.96 24.80 -11.62
N ALA A 34 -24.17 24.64 -12.93
CA ALA A 34 -25.44 24.16 -13.48
C ALA A 34 -25.79 22.76 -12.95
N ALA A 35 -24.83 21.84 -12.90
CA ALA A 35 -25.05 20.50 -12.34
C ALA A 35 -25.44 20.55 -10.85
N LEU A 36 -24.85 21.43 -10.04
CA LEU A 36 -25.24 21.62 -8.64
C LEU A 36 -26.67 22.16 -8.49
N GLU A 37 -27.08 23.12 -9.33
CA GLU A 37 -28.44 23.66 -9.32
C GLU A 37 -29.50 22.65 -9.77
N ASN A 38 -29.12 21.68 -10.60
CA ASN A 38 -29.99 20.61 -11.08
C ASN A 38 -29.83 19.29 -10.29
N GLU A 39 -29.00 19.27 -9.25
CA GLU A 39 -28.65 18.07 -8.46
C GLU A 39 -28.13 16.89 -9.30
N ALA A 40 -27.54 17.20 -10.47
CA ALA A 40 -26.93 16.23 -11.38
C ALA A 40 -25.50 15.86 -10.93
N TYR A 41 -25.38 15.26 -9.75
CA TYR A 41 -24.09 15.00 -9.09
C TYR A 41 -23.19 14.00 -9.84
N ASP A 42 -23.80 13.15 -10.67
CA ASP A 42 -23.16 12.21 -11.59
C ASP A 42 -22.29 12.89 -12.65
N GLN A 43 -22.57 14.15 -12.98
CA GLN A 43 -21.79 14.93 -13.95
C GLN A 43 -20.56 15.62 -13.33
N LEU A 44 -20.36 15.51 -12.02
CA LEU A 44 -19.25 16.11 -11.32
C LEU A 44 -18.07 15.13 -11.15
N PRO A 45 -16.81 15.62 -11.01
CA PRO A 45 -15.62 14.76 -10.90
C PRO A 45 -15.51 13.87 -9.65
N GLY A 46 -16.57 13.79 -8.83
CA GLY A 46 -16.65 12.98 -7.62
C GLY A 46 -17.13 13.76 -6.39
N ARG A 47 -17.61 13.02 -5.38
CA ARG A 47 -18.26 13.56 -4.16
C ARG A 47 -17.42 14.59 -3.41
N VAL A 48 -16.10 14.38 -3.32
CA VAL A 48 -15.19 15.32 -2.65
C VAL A 48 -15.22 16.70 -3.33
N TYR A 49 -15.29 16.74 -4.66
CA TYR A 49 -15.42 17.98 -5.42
C TYR A 49 -16.80 18.61 -5.24
N VAL A 50 -17.87 17.81 -5.21
CA VAL A 50 -19.24 18.30 -4.94
C VAL A 50 -19.28 19.06 -3.62
N ILE A 51 -18.72 18.49 -2.54
CA ILE A 51 -18.65 19.15 -1.23
C ILE A 51 -17.86 20.46 -1.30
N GLY A 52 -16.72 20.46 -1.98
CA GLY A 52 -15.90 21.66 -2.17
C GLY A 52 -16.63 22.76 -2.93
N PHE A 53 -17.31 22.40 -4.02
CA PHE A 53 -18.05 23.31 -4.87
C PHE A 53 -19.30 23.86 -4.18
N LEU A 54 -20.09 23.01 -3.52
CA LEU A 54 -21.23 23.43 -2.70
C LEU A 54 -20.80 24.45 -1.64
N ARG A 55 -19.70 24.19 -0.93
CA ARG A 55 -19.20 25.10 0.10
C ARG A 55 -18.78 26.44 -0.49
N SER A 56 -18.01 26.44 -1.57
CA SER A 56 -17.53 27.66 -2.23
C SER A 56 -18.71 28.48 -2.79
N TYR A 57 -19.65 27.79 -3.45
CA TYR A 57 -20.78 28.42 -4.09
C TYR A 57 -21.80 28.96 -3.08
N ALA A 58 -22.11 28.22 -2.02
CA ALA A 58 -22.96 28.70 -0.93
C ALA A 58 -22.39 29.96 -0.27
N ARG A 59 -21.08 30.00 0.01
CA ARG A 59 -20.42 31.20 0.55
C ARG A 59 -20.55 32.40 -0.40
N PHE A 60 -20.32 32.19 -1.69
CA PHE A 60 -20.49 33.24 -2.71
C PHE A 60 -21.95 33.75 -2.77
N LEU A 61 -22.93 32.84 -2.65
CA LEU A 61 -24.34 33.17 -2.59
C LEU A 61 -24.78 33.77 -1.24
N GLY A 62 -23.90 33.84 -0.24
CA GLY A 62 -24.22 34.35 1.10
C GLY A 62 -25.14 33.42 1.88
N LEU A 63 -25.13 32.13 1.55
CA LEU A 63 -25.84 31.07 2.25
C LEU A 63 -24.94 30.46 3.32
N ASP A 64 -25.56 29.78 4.29
CA ASP A 64 -24.85 28.99 5.29
C ASP A 64 -24.26 27.73 4.63
N ALA A 65 -22.96 27.80 4.34
CA ALA A 65 -22.26 26.76 3.61
C ALA A 65 -22.21 25.43 4.37
N ASP A 66 -22.18 25.46 5.70
CA ASP A 66 -22.12 24.24 6.49
C ASP A 66 -23.47 23.54 6.46
N LYS A 67 -24.59 24.27 6.58
CA LYS A 67 -25.93 23.71 6.40
C LYS A 67 -26.13 23.09 5.02
N ILE A 68 -25.71 23.79 3.95
CA ILE A 68 -25.80 23.28 2.57
C ILE A 68 -25.00 21.99 2.40
N VAL A 69 -23.79 21.93 2.96
CA VAL A 69 -22.96 20.73 2.88
C VAL A 69 -23.53 19.58 3.70
N GLN A 70 -24.10 19.85 4.87
CA GLN A 70 -24.72 18.80 5.68
C GLN A 70 -25.96 18.24 4.99
N GLU A 71 -26.86 19.09 4.48
CA GLU A 71 -28.02 18.66 3.71
C GLU A 71 -27.63 17.75 2.54
N PHE A 72 -26.58 18.13 1.79
CA PHE A 72 -26.05 17.27 0.74
C PHE A 72 -25.59 15.91 1.26
N LYS A 73 -24.86 15.87 2.38
CA LYS A 73 -24.35 14.61 2.96
C LYS A 73 -25.47 13.71 3.47
N ASP A 74 -26.52 14.29 4.03
CA ASP A 74 -27.66 13.57 4.58
C ASP A 74 -28.50 12.95 3.45
N GLN A 75 -28.69 13.70 2.36
CA GLN A 75 -29.38 13.20 1.15
C GLN A 75 -28.51 12.26 0.30
N ASN A 76 -27.19 12.42 0.37
CA ASN A 76 -26.20 11.65 -0.38
C ASN A 76 -25.19 11.04 0.60
N PRO A 77 -25.63 10.07 1.41
CA PRO A 77 -24.73 9.35 2.30
C PRO A 77 -23.59 8.77 1.45
N GLU A 78 -22.36 8.78 1.98
CA GLU A 78 -21.32 7.93 1.37
C GLU A 78 -21.92 6.53 1.24
N PRO A 79 -21.77 5.85 0.10
CA PRO A 79 -22.00 4.42 0.06
C PRO A 79 -21.23 3.85 1.25
N TYR A 80 -21.94 3.17 2.14
CA TYR A 80 -21.34 2.51 3.30
C TYR A 80 -20.27 1.58 2.74
N GLN A 81 -19.03 2.07 2.66
CA GLN A 81 -17.90 1.20 2.77
C GLN A 81 -18.14 0.58 4.14
N MET A 82 -18.27 -0.74 4.20
CA MET A 82 -17.98 -1.46 5.43
C MET A 82 -16.55 -1.08 5.81
N GLU A 83 -16.40 0.09 6.41
CA GLU A 83 -15.44 0.31 7.45
C GLU A 83 -15.81 -0.79 8.43
N ALA A 84 -14.92 -1.78 8.54
CA ALA A 84 -14.85 -2.54 9.77
C ALA A 84 -14.86 -1.49 10.87
N GLU A 85 -16.01 -1.36 11.54
CA GLU A 85 -16.16 -0.53 12.71
C GLU A 85 -15.21 -1.13 13.74
N LEU A 86 -13.94 -0.71 13.72
CA LEU A 86 -13.15 -0.76 14.93
C LEU A 86 -13.93 0.15 15.88
N PRO A 87 -14.48 -0.39 16.98
CA PRO A 87 -15.29 0.41 17.88
C PRO A 87 -14.43 1.58 18.34
N SER A 88 -14.83 2.79 17.96
CA SER A 88 -14.29 4.02 18.54
C SER A 88 -14.89 4.18 19.94
N GLU A 89 -14.52 3.25 20.83
CA GLU A 89 -14.68 3.41 22.26
C GLU A 89 -13.60 4.40 22.71
N LYS A 90 -14.05 5.64 22.86
CA LYS A 90 -13.30 6.74 23.43
C LYS A 90 -13.08 6.50 24.93
N SER A 91 -12.41 5.42 25.32
CA SER A 91 -12.11 5.14 26.72
C SER A 91 -10.74 5.72 27.08
N LYS A 92 -10.73 6.92 27.68
CA LYS A 92 -9.65 7.34 28.57
C LYS A 92 -9.65 6.40 29.77
N ASN A 93 -8.88 5.31 29.71
CA ASN A 93 -8.40 4.55 30.86
C ASN A 93 -7.05 3.95 30.46
N PHE A 94 -5.96 4.56 30.91
CA PHE A 94 -4.62 3.98 30.79
C PHE A 94 -4.52 2.86 31.84
N PRO A 95 -4.41 1.57 31.49
CA PRO A 95 -4.00 0.58 32.47
C PRO A 95 -2.52 0.83 32.79
N LEU A 96 -2.24 1.13 34.06
CA LEU A 96 -0.92 1.26 34.66
C LEU A 96 -0.16 -0.08 34.64
N ILE A 97 0.22 -0.62 33.48
CA ILE A 97 1.16 -1.76 33.45
C ILE A 97 2.12 -1.64 32.25
N PRO A 98 3.11 -0.73 32.34
CA PRO A 98 4.45 -1.06 31.86
C PRO A 98 5.54 -0.96 32.96
N ALA A 99 5.15 -0.80 34.23
CA ALA A 99 6.11 -0.73 35.34
C ALA A 99 6.47 -2.10 35.94
N ALA A 100 5.55 -3.08 35.94
CA ALA A 100 5.79 -4.38 36.57
C ALA A 100 6.80 -5.26 35.82
N VAL A 101 6.81 -5.20 34.48
CA VAL A 101 7.73 -6.00 33.65
C VAL A 101 9.18 -5.50 33.79
N GLY A 102 9.38 -4.18 33.89
CA GLY A 102 10.70 -3.59 34.13
C GLY A 102 11.28 -3.97 35.50
N ILE A 103 10.45 -4.00 36.55
CA ILE A 103 10.87 -4.38 37.89
C ILE A 103 11.30 -5.86 37.94
N VAL A 104 10.57 -6.77 37.28
CA VAL A 104 10.94 -8.19 37.23
C VAL A 104 12.28 -8.41 36.52
N ILE A 105 12.54 -7.71 35.41
CA ILE A 105 13.82 -7.81 34.68
C ILE A 105 14.97 -7.29 35.55
N VAL A 106 14.80 -6.17 36.24
CA VAL A 106 15.83 -5.62 37.14
C VAL A 106 16.10 -6.56 38.31
N LEU A 107 15.07 -7.17 38.91
CA LEU A 107 15.24 -8.14 39.99
C LEU A 107 15.96 -9.43 39.52
N VAL A 108 15.68 -9.92 38.31
CA VAL A 108 16.40 -11.07 37.72
C VAL A 108 17.87 -10.73 37.48
N ILE A 109 18.19 -9.53 37.00
CA ILE A 109 19.57 -9.09 36.80
C ILE A 109 20.31 -9.00 38.14
N ILE A 110 19.70 -8.37 39.17
CA ILE A 110 20.30 -8.28 40.50
C ILE A 110 20.51 -9.66 41.12
N PHE A 111 19.54 -10.57 40.97
CA PHE A 111 19.65 -11.95 41.47
C PHE A 111 20.76 -12.74 40.75
N SER A 112 20.88 -12.60 39.43
CA SER A 112 21.96 -13.21 38.66
C SER A 112 23.34 -12.69 39.06
N LEU A 113 23.46 -11.39 39.36
CA LEU A 113 24.69 -10.76 39.81
C LEU A 113 25.05 -11.18 41.24
N ALA A 114 24.08 -11.32 42.13
CA ALA A 114 24.28 -11.82 43.49
C ALA A 114 24.79 -13.28 43.50
N ILE A 115 24.28 -14.13 42.61
CA ILE A 115 24.79 -15.52 42.43
C ILE A 115 26.22 -15.51 41.89
N ALA A 116 26.55 -14.63 40.94
CA ALA A 116 27.90 -14.52 40.40
C ALA A 116 28.92 -14.08 41.47
N LEU A 117 28.51 -13.18 42.37
CA LEU A 117 29.34 -12.71 43.49
C LEU A 117 29.39 -13.70 44.67
N SER A 118 28.44 -14.64 44.76
CA SER A 118 28.39 -15.65 45.82
C SER A 118 29.03 -16.99 45.42
N ARG A 119 29.74 -17.06 44.29
CA ARG A 119 30.55 -18.25 43.95
C ARG A 119 31.81 -18.23 44.82
N PRO A 120 31.96 -19.16 45.79
CA PRO A 120 33.20 -19.26 46.54
C PRO A 120 34.33 -19.60 45.58
N SER A 121 35.38 -18.77 45.59
CA SER A 121 36.62 -19.00 44.86
C SER A 121 37.23 -20.33 45.33
N SER A 122 37.28 -21.32 44.44
CA SER A 122 38.09 -22.51 44.65
C SER A 122 39.55 -22.09 44.88
N PRO A 123 40.21 -22.59 45.94
CA PRO A 123 41.59 -22.23 46.22
C PRO A 123 42.53 -22.92 45.22
N GLU A 124 43.32 -22.10 44.55
CA GLU A 124 44.47 -22.47 43.74
C GLU A 124 45.67 -22.74 44.64
N ASN A 125 46.39 -23.84 44.41
CA ASN A 125 47.78 -24.03 44.85
C ASN A 125 48.47 -25.08 43.95
N PRO A 126 49.81 -25.08 43.81
CA PRO A 126 50.50 -24.41 42.72
C PRO A 126 51.53 -25.37 42.04
N ASN A 127 52.39 -24.79 41.19
CA ASN A 127 53.73 -25.26 40.82
C ASN A 127 53.86 -26.30 39.68
N THR A 128 54.36 -25.86 38.51
CA THR A 128 55.81 -25.95 38.16
C THR A 128 56.08 -26.00 36.63
N THR A 129 57.01 -25.13 36.18
CA THR A 129 57.94 -25.23 35.02
C THR A 129 57.37 -25.07 33.59
N VAL A 130 57.58 -23.97 32.86
CA VAL A 130 58.81 -23.30 32.32
C VAL A 130 59.34 -23.91 31.01
N GLN A 131 59.43 -23.05 29.97
CA GLN A 131 60.27 -23.10 28.74
C GLN A 131 59.90 -24.17 27.68
N ASP A 132 60.04 -23.97 26.36
CA ASP A 132 60.84 -23.02 25.59
C ASP A 132 60.36 -22.90 24.11
N ARG A 133 60.93 -21.88 23.46
CA ARG A 133 60.96 -21.32 22.10
C ARG A 133 60.75 -22.13 20.79
N GLN A 134 60.51 -21.28 19.77
CA GLN A 134 61.02 -21.24 18.36
C GLN A 134 60.08 -21.77 17.28
N LEU A 135 59.42 -20.93 16.44
CA LEU A 135 59.86 -20.06 15.32
C LEU A 135 60.21 -20.83 14.02
N GLU A 136 59.89 -20.18 12.89
CA GLU A 136 60.12 -20.50 11.46
C GLU A 136 58.90 -21.07 10.73
N GLY A 137 58.40 -20.56 9.60
CA GLY A 137 58.86 -19.48 8.72
C GLY A 137 58.74 -19.91 7.25
N ARG A 138 57.78 -19.32 6.50
CA ARG A 138 57.67 -19.25 5.00
C ARG A 138 57.62 -20.61 4.26
N GLU A 139 57.10 -20.78 3.06
CA GLU A 139 57.07 -19.93 1.87
C GLU A 139 56.03 -20.49 0.86
N GLN A 140 55.57 -19.64 -0.06
CA GLN A 140 54.62 -19.94 -1.12
C GLN A 140 55.26 -20.62 -2.36
N VAL A 141 54.37 -20.96 -3.29
CA VAL A 141 54.49 -20.94 -4.78
C VAL A 141 54.67 -22.30 -5.48
N SER A 142 53.76 -22.52 -6.45
CA SER A 142 53.97 -23.14 -7.77
C SER A 142 53.15 -24.42 -8.05
N ARG A 143 52.13 -24.27 -8.89
CA ARG A 143 51.59 -25.27 -9.85
C ARG A 143 52.23 -24.96 -11.23
N PRO A 144 52.15 -25.74 -12.35
CA PRO A 144 51.36 -26.96 -12.62
C PRO A 144 51.98 -27.99 -13.63
N GLN A 145 51.13 -28.91 -14.13
CA GLN A 145 51.20 -29.81 -15.33
C GLN A 145 51.95 -31.15 -15.15
N GLU A 146 51.55 -32.28 -15.74
CA GLU A 146 50.53 -32.74 -16.72
C GLU A 146 50.51 -34.29 -16.60
N THR A 147 49.42 -35.02 -16.86
CA THR A 147 49.16 -35.62 -18.18
C THR A 147 47.81 -36.36 -18.18
N ASP A 148 47.05 -36.09 -19.24
CA ASP A 148 46.26 -36.98 -20.12
C ASP A 148 45.46 -38.16 -19.58
N GLY A 149 44.17 -38.17 -19.94
CA GLY A 149 43.29 -39.32 -19.79
C GLY A 149 41.85 -39.09 -20.20
N VAL A 150 41.65 -38.57 -21.42
CA VAL A 150 40.45 -38.60 -22.29
C VAL A 150 39.23 -39.39 -21.77
N SER A 151 38.09 -38.72 -21.59
CA SER A 151 36.82 -39.26 -22.09
C SER A 151 35.83 -38.16 -22.41
N LEU A 152 35.29 -38.27 -23.62
CA LEU A 152 34.66 -37.25 -24.43
C LEU A 152 33.18 -37.11 -24.07
N LEU A 153 32.74 -35.87 -23.87
CA LEU A 153 31.34 -35.48 -23.99
C LEU A 153 30.92 -35.53 -25.46
N PRO A 154 29.74 -36.10 -25.78
CA PRO A 154 28.91 -35.62 -26.87
C PRO A 154 27.90 -34.56 -26.37
N PRO A 155 27.27 -33.82 -27.28
CA PRO A 155 26.71 -32.49 -27.04
C PRO A 155 25.45 -32.47 -26.17
N LEU A 156 25.29 -31.39 -25.39
CA LEU A 156 24.01 -31.01 -24.81
C LEU A 156 23.11 -30.44 -25.91
N GLU A 157 22.53 -31.33 -26.70
CA GLU A 157 21.49 -31.01 -27.66
C GLU A 157 20.15 -31.57 -27.18
N GLY A 158 19.19 -30.67 -27.00
CA GLY A 158 17.77 -30.96 -27.08
C GLY A 158 17.21 -31.89 -26.02
N ARG A 159 16.99 -31.38 -24.80
CA ARG A 159 15.84 -31.81 -24.01
C ARG A 159 14.85 -30.65 -23.93
N GLN A 160 14.20 -30.40 -25.07
CA GLN A 160 12.80 -29.99 -25.07
C GLN A 160 12.00 -31.26 -24.77
N GLU A 161 11.47 -31.35 -23.55
CA GLU A 161 10.27 -32.12 -23.27
C GLU A 161 9.19 -31.07 -22.99
N GLU A 162 8.53 -30.67 -24.09
CA GLU A 162 7.18 -30.13 -24.07
C GLU A 162 6.18 -31.25 -23.74
N ALA A 163 4.97 -30.81 -23.38
CA ALA A 163 3.77 -31.56 -23.02
C ALA A 163 3.80 -32.04 -21.56
N GLY A 164 3.03 -31.45 -20.65
CA GLY A 164 1.81 -30.69 -20.82
C GLY A 164 0.88 -31.21 -19.75
N GLU A 165 0.76 -30.46 -18.66
CA GLU A 165 -0.23 -30.75 -17.62
C GLU A 165 -0.94 -29.44 -17.31
N GLU A 166 -2.10 -29.34 -17.95
CA GLU A 166 -3.30 -28.65 -17.49
C GLU A 166 -3.13 -27.16 -17.17
N GLN A 167 -3.16 -26.36 -18.24
CA GLN A 167 -3.85 -25.08 -18.17
C GLN A 167 -5.32 -25.36 -17.81
N GLU A 168 -5.58 -25.42 -16.51
CA GLU A 168 -6.91 -25.14 -15.98
C GLU A 168 -7.19 -23.68 -16.38
N THR A 169 -8.04 -23.51 -17.39
CA THR A 169 -8.56 -22.21 -17.78
C THR A 169 -9.17 -21.56 -16.54
N ALA A 170 -8.41 -20.73 -15.84
CA ALA A 170 -8.91 -19.95 -14.74
C ALA A 170 -10.02 -19.08 -15.34
N LYS A 171 -11.27 -19.41 -15.02
CA LYS A 171 -12.47 -18.66 -15.39
C LYS A 171 -12.54 -17.34 -14.60
N GLY A 172 -11.45 -16.60 -14.58
CA GLY A 172 -11.23 -15.45 -13.73
C GLY A 172 -9.96 -14.69 -14.12
N VAL A 173 -9.67 -13.66 -13.33
CA VAL A 173 -8.62 -12.67 -13.53
C VAL A 173 -7.65 -12.83 -12.37
N ASN A 174 -6.44 -13.27 -12.63
CA ASN A 174 -5.37 -13.31 -11.64
C ASN A 174 -4.32 -12.23 -11.96
N VAL A 175 -3.97 -11.42 -10.97
CA VAL A 175 -2.96 -10.37 -11.10
C VAL A 175 -2.00 -10.42 -9.91
N SER A 176 -0.73 -10.74 -10.19
CA SER A 176 0.36 -10.65 -9.22
C SER A 176 1.12 -9.34 -9.40
N VAL A 177 1.40 -8.64 -8.31
CA VAL A 177 2.13 -7.37 -8.25
C VAL A 177 3.34 -7.54 -7.34
N LEU A 178 4.54 -7.28 -7.86
CA LEU A 178 5.80 -7.28 -7.10
C LEU A 178 6.41 -5.87 -7.11
N VAL A 179 6.78 -5.35 -5.94
CA VAL A 179 7.47 -4.06 -5.82
C VAL A 179 8.99 -4.28 -5.78
N LYS A 180 9.74 -3.65 -6.69
CA LYS A 180 11.18 -3.94 -6.86
C LYS A 180 12.12 -3.01 -6.09
N GLU A 181 11.76 -1.73 -5.93
CA GLU A 181 12.72 -0.70 -5.52
C GLU A 181 12.22 0.21 -4.40
N ASP A 182 11.20 1.03 -4.68
CA ASP A 182 10.61 1.97 -3.72
C ASP A 182 9.22 1.49 -3.35
N ARG A 183 8.67 2.02 -2.25
CA ARG A 183 7.28 1.79 -1.90
C ARG A 183 6.29 2.20 -3.00
N CYS A 184 5.22 1.45 -3.15
CA CYS A 184 4.13 1.71 -4.07
C CYS A 184 2.79 1.71 -3.34
N TRP A 185 2.05 2.81 -3.45
CA TRP A 185 0.65 2.83 -3.01
C TRP A 185 -0.23 2.10 -4.01
N LEU A 186 -1.09 1.20 -3.55
CA LEU A 186 -2.05 0.44 -4.35
C LEU A 186 -3.48 0.68 -3.84
N ASP A 187 -4.42 0.80 -4.76
CA ASP A 187 -5.88 0.67 -4.52
C ASP A 187 -6.42 -0.32 -5.56
N VAL A 188 -6.82 -1.50 -5.08
CA VAL A 188 -7.25 -2.64 -5.88
C VAL A 188 -8.75 -2.82 -5.70
N LYS A 189 -9.46 -2.95 -6.82
CA LYS A 189 -10.88 -3.25 -6.86
C LYS A 189 -11.13 -4.50 -7.70
N ILE A 190 -11.80 -5.48 -7.12
CA ILE A 190 -12.18 -6.73 -7.75
C ILE A 190 -13.69 -6.68 -7.95
N ASP A 191 -14.14 -6.83 -9.20
CA ASP A 191 -15.57 -6.83 -9.58
C ASP A 191 -16.35 -5.63 -9.01
N GLY A 192 -15.68 -4.47 -8.99
CA GLY A 192 -16.23 -3.20 -8.49
C GLY A 192 -16.16 -2.99 -6.98
N ARG A 193 -15.80 -4.01 -6.19
CA ARG A 193 -15.60 -3.91 -4.73
C ARG A 193 -14.12 -3.68 -4.44
N ARG A 194 -13.80 -2.80 -3.49
CA ARG A 194 -12.41 -2.59 -3.09
C ARG A 194 -11.93 -3.76 -2.25
N ASP A 195 -10.86 -4.40 -2.69
CA ASP A 195 -10.25 -5.55 -2.02
C ASP A 195 -9.03 -5.14 -1.19
N PHE A 196 -8.16 -4.30 -1.77
CA PHE A 196 -6.95 -3.84 -1.08
C PHE A 196 -6.73 -2.34 -1.23
N ARG A 197 -6.27 -1.70 -0.16
CA ARG A 197 -5.73 -0.34 -0.21
C ARG A 197 -4.62 -0.18 0.80
N GLY A 198 -3.40 0.04 0.31
CA GLY A 198 -2.23 0.06 1.16
C GLY A 198 -0.99 0.55 0.44
N ILE A 199 0.12 0.54 1.15
CA ILE A 199 1.44 0.76 0.60
C ILE A 199 2.15 -0.57 0.67
N LEU A 200 2.71 -1.01 -0.45
CA LEU A 200 3.67 -2.11 -0.49
C LEU A 200 5.08 -1.55 -0.48
N GLU A 201 5.92 -2.10 0.37
CA GLU A 201 7.35 -1.81 0.48
C GLU A 201 8.15 -2.60 -0.57
N ALA A 202 9.41 -2.23 -0.73
CA ALA A 202 10.28 -2.88 -1.70
C ALA A 202 10.53 -4.35 -1.35
N GLY A 203 10.39 -5.23 -2.34
CA GLY A 203 10.49 -6.68 -2.18
C GLY A 203 9.17 -7.36 -1.84
N GLU A 204 8.11 -6.62 -1.51
CA GLU A 204 6.80 -7.20 -1.23
C GLU A 204 6.06 -7.54 -2.53
N SER A 205 5.38 -8.69 -2.52
CA SER A 205 4.48 -9.10 -3.59
C SER A 205 3.07 -9.37 -3.04
N MET A 206 2.06 -9.09 -3.86
CA MET A 206 0.67 -9.46 -3.61
C MET A 206 0.05 -10.06 -4.85
N GLU A 207 -0.89 -10.97 -4.65
CA GLU A 207 -1.67 -11.59 -5.73
C GLU A 207 -3.15 -11.32 -5.49
N PHE A 208 -3.87 -11.08 -6.57
CA PHE A 208 -5.29 -10.75 -6.56
C PHE A 208 -6.02 -11.63 -7.56
N GLU A 209 -7.17 -12.16 -7.17
CA GLU A 209 -8.01 -13.02 -8.00
C GLU A 209 -9.44 -12.49 -8.05
N GLY A 210 -10.03 -12.42 -9.25
CA GLY A 210 -11.38 -11.91 -9.49
C GLY A 210 -12.12 -12.74 -10.53
N GLU A 211 -13.45 -12.61 -10.59
CA GLU A 211 -14.26 -13.39 -11.53
C GLU A 211 -14.41 -12.67 -12.88
N GLN A 212 -14.67 -11.36 -12.86
CA GLN A 212 -14.95 -10.58 -14.08
C GLN A 212 -13.83 -9.63 -14.44
N TYR A 213 -13.36 -8.83 -13.48
CA TYR A 213 -12.28 -7.88 -13.69
C TYR A 213 -11.62 -7.41 -12.38
N ILE A 214 -10.35 -7.01 -12.50
CA ILE A 214 -9.57 -6.35 -11.45
C ILE A 214 -9.12 -4.99 -11.97
N THR A 215 -9.36 -3.94 -11.19
CA THR A 215 -8.83 -2.59 -11.43
C THR A 215 -7.81 -2.25 -10.36
N ILE A 216 -6.57 -1.97 -10.75
CA ILE A 216 -5.49 -1.59 -9.83
C ILE A 216 -5.02 -0.17 -10.13
N VAL A 217 -4.99 0.67 -9.11
CA VAL A 217 -4.36 2.00 -9.15
C VAL A 217 -2.98 1.91 -8.51
N PHE A 218 -1.94 2.11 -9.30
CA PHE A 218 -0.56 2.18 -8.86
C PHE A 218 -0.18 3.64 -8.63
N GLY A 219 0.21 4.02 -7.42
CA GLY A 219 0.71 5.36 -7.08
C GLY A 219 2.15 5.59 -7.56
N ASN A 220 2.93 4.51 -7.70
CA ASN A 220 4.30 4.53 -8.20
C ASN A 220 4.49 3.38 -9.20
N ALA A 221 3.93 3.51 -10.40
CA ALA A 221 3.90 2.42 -11.38
C ALA A 221 5.26 2.02 -11.95
N GLY A 222 6.28 2.86 -11.82
CA GLY A 222 7.60 2.60 -12.38
C GLY A 222 8.51 1.67 -11.58
N VAL A 223 8.06 1.24 -10.39
CA VAL A 223 8.82 0.34 -9.50
C VAL A 223 8.11 -1.00 -9.27
N VAL A 224 7.02 -1.27 -10.00
CA VAL A 224 6.27 -2.51 -9.89
C VAL A 224 6.45 -3.37 -11.14
N GLU A 225 6.56 -4.67 -10.92
CA GLU A 225 6.40 -5.70 -11.94
C GLU A 225 5.02 -6.32 -11.75
N VAL A 226 4.27 -6.47 -12.84
CA VAL A 226 2.91 -7.03 -12.79
C VAL A 226 2.83 -8.22 -13.72
N VAL A 227 2.27 -9.30 -13.22
CA VAL A 227 1.95 -10.52 -13.96
C VAL A 227 0.44 -10.64 -13.98
N TYR A 228 -0.14 -10.80 -15.17
CA TYR A 228 -1.58 -10.91 -15.37
C TYR A 228 -1.85 -12.23 -16.10
N ASN A 229 -2.62 -13.12 -15.48
CA ASN A 229 -2.92 -14.47 -15.97
C ASN A 229 -1.67 -15.24 -16.42
N GLY A 230 -0.57 -15.12 -15.66
CA GLY A 230 0.72 -15.75 -15.94
C GLY A 230 1.61 -14.99 -16.94
N GLU A 231 1.09 -13.96 -17.62
CA GLU A 231 1.88 -13.13 -18.54
C GLU A 231 2.48 -11.91 -17.81
N LYS A 232 3.80 -11.80 -17.82
CA LYS A 232 4.48 -10.61 -17.29
C LYS A 232 4.26 -9.41 -18.21
N LEU A 233 3.70 -8.35 -17.66
CA LEU A 233 3.45 -7.11 -18.39
C LEU A 233 4.70 -6.25 -18.51
N ASP A 234 4.74 -5.49 -19.60
CA ASP A 234 5.69 -4.41 -19.78
C ASP A 234 5.59 -3.37 -18.67
N LYS A 235 6.66 -2.59 -18.54
CA LYS A 235 6.76 -1.52 -17.55
C LYS A 235 5.52 -0.62 -17.57
N LEU A 236 4.78 -0.61 -16.47
CA LEU A 236 3.48 0.07 -16.40
C LEU A 236 3.57 1.60 -16.41
N GLY A 237 4.72 2.17 -16.03
CA GLY A 237 4.93 3.61 -16.06
C GLY A 237 6.32 4.06 -15.59
N ARG A 238 6.45 5.37 -15.35
CA ARG A 238 7.66 5.99 -14.78
C ARG A 238 7.61 5.98 -13.25
N LYS A 239 8.76 6.18 -12.60
CA LYS A 239 8.81 6.34 -11.13
C LYS A 239 7.96 7.55 -10.71
N LYS A 240 7.25 7.42 -9.59
CA LYS A 240 6.30 8.39 -9.01
C LYS A 240 5.11 8.75 -9.92
N GLN A 241 4.88 7.97 -10.98
CA GLN A 241 3.72 8.16 -11.84
C GLN A 241 2.55 7.32 -11.32
N ARG A 242 1.38 7.98 -11.21
CA ARG A 242 0.12 7.28 -10.96
C ARG A 242 -0.41 6.67 -12.25
N VAL A 243 -0.70 5.37 -12.24
CA VAL A 243 -1.25 4.62 -13.37
C VAL A 243 -2.44 3.79 -12.90
N VAL A 244 -3.49 3.73 -13.71
CA VAL A 244 -4.65 2.85 -13.50
C VAL A 244 -4.58 1.76 -14.54
N LYS A 245 -4.71 0.50 -14.12
CA LYS A 245 -4.81 -0.66 -15.01
C LYS A 245 -6.09 -1.42 -14.72
N HIS A 246 -6.69 -1.90 -15.79
CA HIS A 246 -7.89 -2.72 -15.77
C HIS A 246 -7.55 -4.06 -16.43
N PHE A 247 -7.84 -5.13 -15.73
CA PHE A 247 -7.58 -6.52 -16.10
C PHE A 247 -8.93 -7.22 -16.15
N GLY A 248 -9.36 -7.69 -17.32
CA GLY A 248 -10.65 -8.40 -17.48
C GLY A 248 -10.47 -9.91 -17.55
N ALA A 249 -11.54 -10.68 -17.45
CA ALA A 249 -11.50 -12.09 -17.84
C ALA A 249 -11.23 -12.16 -19.35
N GLN A 250 -10.41 -13.13 -19.77
CA GLN A 250 -10.26 -13.44 -21.19
C GLN A 250 -11.32 -14.49 -21.55
N ASP A 251 -12.07 -14.23 -22.62
CA ASP A 251 -13.16 -15.08 -23.11
C ASP A 251 -12.66 -16.43 -23.65
#